data_AF-A0A0E2N8D4-F1
#
_entry.id   AF-A0A0E2N8D4-F1
#
_cell.length_a   1.000
_cell.length_b   1.000
_cell.length_c   1.000
_cell.angle_alpha   90.00
_cell.angle_beta   90.00
_cell.angle_gamma   90.00
#
_symmetry.space_group_name_H-M   'P 1'
#
loop_
_entity.id
_entity.type
_entity.pdbx_description
1 polymer ?
#
loop_
_entity_poly.entity_id
_entity_poly.type
_entity_poly.pdbx_seq_one_letter_code
_entity_poly.pdbx_strand_id
1 'polypeptide(L)'
;MTIEGLAPAVLASELSTKDADAVTEQATPRATSEDSAVAAAVDALMRSKELYRDVDLNLGRIARRLGLPARQVSSTVNRIHGSSVSQYVNDQRIGEACRLLAASDEPITRIMFDAGFLSKSNVNREFLRVTGLSPKAWRLEHRAVEAKSRGHAVARRDKMKAGDTGQAPTNSRSAMRL
;
A
#
# COMPACT_ATOMS: atom_id res chain seq x y z
N MET A 1 10.46 31.93 73.67
CA MET A 1 10.23 30.50 73.94
C MET A 1 10.43 29.76 72.63
N THR A 2 11.68 29.53 72.25
CA THR A 2 12.47 28.30 72.50
C THR A 2 11.98 27.18 71.57
N ILE A 3 12.44 27.13 70.32
CA ILE A 3 13.52 26.23 69.83
C ILE A 3 13.57 24.86 70.53
N GLU A 4 13.02 23.84 69.88
CA GLU A 4 13.73 22.57 69.68
C GLU A 4 13.99 22.52 68.16
N GLY A 5 15.22 22.49 67.65
CA GLY A 5 16.30 21.58 68.05
C GLY A 5 15.93 20.22 67.48
N LEU A 6 16.53 19.68 66.43
CA LEU A 6 17.96 19.44 66.28
C LEU A 6 18.22 19.00 64.83
N ALA A 7 19.10 19.73 64.14
CA ALA A 7 19.78 19.30 62.91
C ALA A 7 20.94 18.34 63.29
N PRO A 8 21.91 18.07 62.41
CA PRO A 8 21.91 17.44 61.09
C PRO A 8 22.87 16.22 61.09
N ALA A 9 22.97 15.45 59.99
CA ALA A 9 24.29 15.11 59.42
C ALA A 9 24.12 14.26 58.15
N VAL A 10 24.43 14.82 56.97
CA VAL A 10 25.74 14.80 56.29
C VAL A 10 26.09 13.38 55.77
N LEU A 11 26.16 13.20 54.45
CA LEU A 11 27.42 13.18 53.67
C LEU A 11 27.26 12.42 52.33
N ALA A 12 27.58 13.12 51.23
CA ALA A 12 28.18 12.66 49.97
C ALA A 12 27.44 11.56 49.16
N SER A 13 27.38 11.56 47.83
CA SER A 13 28.36 11.91 46.78
C SER A 13 27.59 11.77 45.46
N GLU A 14 27.50 12.79 44.59
CA GLU A 14 28.32 13.03 43.37
C GLU A 14 27.35 13.03 42.15
N LEU A 15 27.06 14.20 41.58
CA LEU A 15 27.64 14.69 40.32
C LEU A 15 27.29 13.86 39.07
N SER A 16 26.31 14.34 38.30
CA SER A 16 26.41 14.51 36.84
C SER A 16 25.22 15.35 36.35
N THR A 17 25.33 16.69 36.36
CA THR A 17 25.45 17.52 35.15
C THR A 17 24.60 17.01 33.98
N LYS A 18 23.43 17.62 33.75
CA LYS A 18 23.21 18.68 32.74
C LYS A 18 23.38 18.15 31.31
N ASP A 19 22.27 18.08 30.59
CA ASP A 19 22.00 18.90 29.40
C ASP A 19 20.63 18.47 28.84
N ALA A 20 19.60 19.32 28.98
CA ALA A 20 19.17 20.24 27.93
C ALA A 20 18.57 19.50 26.70
N ASP A 21 17.38 18.92 26.86
CA ASP A 21 16.54 18.54 25.72
C ASP A 21 15.95 19.82 25.08
N ALA A 22 16.78 20.44 24.25
CA ALA A 22 16.36 21.44 23.30
C ALA A 22 15.42 20.79 22.28
N VAL A 23 14.13 21.14 22.40
CA VAL A 23 13.10 20.91 21.39
C VAL A 23 13.58 21.58 20.10
N THR A 24 14.21 20.80 19.21
CA THR A 24 14.58 21.27 17.87
C THR A 24 13.42 21.02 16.94
N GLU A 25 12.72 22.10 16.63
CA GLU A 25 11.82 22.31 15.51
C GLU A 25 12.52 21.93 14.19
N GLN A 26 12.32 20.69 13.72
CA GLN A 26 12.91 20.21 12.47
C GLN A 26 11.99 20.59 11.30
N ALA A 27 12.30 21.71 10.65
CA ALA A 27 11.81 22.06 9.33
C ALA A 27 12.09 20.90 8.35
N THR A 28 11.07 20.46 7.61
CA THR A 28 11.20 19.41 6.59
C THR A 28 12.18 19.86 5.48
N PRO A 29 13.34 19.22 5.32
CA PRO A 29 14.26 19.58 4.25
C PRO A 29 13.69 19.12 2.90
N ARG A 30 13.98 19.90 1.86
CA ARG A 30 13.66 19.59 0.46
C ARG A 30 14.34 18.27 0.07
N ALA A 31 13.61 17.37 -0.61
CA ALA A 31 14.14 16.07 -1.04
C ALA A 31 15.43 16.24 -1.86
N THR A 32 16.48 15.53 -1.47
CA THR A 32 17.78 15.53 -2.16
C THR A 32 17.86 14.40 -3.19
N SER A 33 18.90 14.40 -4.04
CA SER A 33 19.14 13.27 -4.95
C SER A 33 19.42 11.97 -4.19
N GLU A 34 20.02 12.07 -3.01
CA GLU A 34 20.29 10.95 -2.11
C GLU A 34 18.98 10.37 -1.55
N ASP A 35 18.01 11.20 -1.15
CA ASP A 35 16.68 10.73 -0.73
C ASP A 35 15.98 9.95 -1.84
N SER A 36 16.09 10.44 -3.08
CA SER A 36 15.49 9.78 -4.23
C SER A 36 16.12 8.40 -4.47
N ALA A 37 17.44 8.28 -4.31
CA ALA A 37 18.15 7.00 -4.42
C ALA A 37 17.75 6.02 -3.30
N VAL A 38 17.63 6.49 -2.06
CA VAL A 38 17.20 5.67 -0.92
C VAL A 38 15.75 5.20 -1.09
N ALA A 39 14.84 6.07 -1.52
CA ALA A 39 13.45 5.69 -1.82
C ALA A 39 13.38 4.64 -2.95
N ALA A 40 14.13 4.85 -4.03
CA ALA A 40 14.23 3.89 -5.12
C ALA A 40 14.78 2.53 -4.65
N ALA A 41 15.73 2.52 -3.72
CA ALA A 41 16.27 1.29 -3.14
C ALA A 41 15.23 0.57 -2.25
N VAL A 42 14.44 1.31 -1.45
CA VAL A 42 13.31 0.76 -0.69
C VAL A 42 12.28 0.14 -1.63
N ASP A 43 11.87 0.87 -2.67
CA ASP A 43 10.93 0.41 -3.69
C ASP A 43 11.42 -0.86 -4.41
N ALA A 44 12.70 -0.89 -4.80
CA ALA A 44 13.31 -2.05 -5.43
C ALA A 44 13.37 -3.26 -4.48
N LEU A 45 13.66 -3.03 -3.20
CA LEU A 45 13.66 -4.08 -2.18
C LEU A 45 12.27 -4.67 -1.98
N MET A 46 11.22 -3.84 -2.00
CA MET A 46 9.83 -4.32 -1.90
C MET A 46 9.42 -5.19 -3.09
N ARG A 47 9.80 -4.79 -4.32
CA ARG A 47 9.47 -5.53 -5.55
C ARG A 47 10.25 -6.82 -5.72
N SER A 48 11.56 -6.82 -5.45
CA SER A 48 12.47 -7.92 -5.80
C SER A 48 12.32 -9.17 -4.92
N LYS A 49 11.74 -9.05 -3.74
CA LYS A 49 11.66 -10.14 -2.75
C LYS A 49 10.27 -10.37 -2.19
N GLU A 50 9.25 -9.73 -2.78
CA GLU A 50 7.90 -9.63 -2.21
C GLU A 50 7.96 -9.36 -0.70
N LEU A 51 8.90 -8.49 -0.30
CA LEU A 51 9.36 -8.41 1.09
C LEU A 51 8.21 -8.04 2.03
N TYR A 52 7.20 -7.36 1.48
CA TYR A 52 5.95 -7.03 2.15
C TYR A 52 5.21 -8.27 2.68
N ARG A 53 5.39 -9.47 2.12
CA ARG A 53 4.82 -10.71 2.65
C ARG A 53 5.47 -11.18 3.96
N ASP A 54 6.70 -10.75 4.26
CA ASP A 54 7.35 -11.04 5.54
C ASP A 54 6.55 -10.37 6.67
N VAL A 55 5.90 -11.18 7.49
CA VAL A 55 5.02 -10.72 8.57
C VAL A 55 5.77 -9.92 9.64
N ASP A 56 7.06 -10.18 9.81
CA ASP A 56 7.92 -9.49 10.76
C ASP A 56 8.61 -8.26 10.15
N LEU A 57 8.28 -7.92 8.89
CA LEU A 57 8.87 -6.79 8.21
C LEU A 57 8.62 -5.51 9.01
N ASN A 58 9.72 -4.85 9.36
CA ASN A 58 9.72 -3.58 10.06
C ASN A 58 10.88 -2.70 9.55
N LEU A 59 10.85 -1.42 9.94
CA LEU A 59 11.87 -0.45 9.57
C LEU A 59 13.31 -0.95 9.83
N GLY A 60 13.55 -1.60 10.96
CA GLY A 60 14.88 -2.13 11.31
C GLY A 60 15.36 -3.21 10.33
N ARG A 61 14.48 -4.11 9.90
CA ARG A 61 14.82 -5.13 8.88
C ARG A 61 15.08 -4.50 7.50
N ILE A 62 14.30 -3.49 7.12
CA ILE A 62 14.50 -2.75 5.85
C ILE A 62 15.85 -2.05 5.88
N ALA A 63 16.12 -1.28 6.93
CA ALA A 63 17.36 -0.55 7.14
C ALA A 63 18.59 -1.47 7.09
N ARG A 64 18.53 -2.61 7.81
CA ARG A 64 19.60 -3.62 7.80
C ARG A 64 19.84 -4.21 6.41
N ARG A 65 18.78 -4.49 5.64
CA ARG A 65 18.92 -5.04 4.28
C ARG A 65 19.50 -4.02 3.29
N LEU A 66 19.25 -2.74 3.51
CA LEU A 66 19.79 -1.65 2.69
C LEU A 66 21.19 -1.20 3.14
N GLY A 67 21.66 -1.63 4.32
CA GLY A 67 22.92 -1.14 4.91
C GLY A 67 22.85 0.33 5.35
N LEU A 68 21.64 0.82 5.65
CA LEU A 68 21.38 2.23 5.98
C LEU A 68 20.91 2.40 7.43
N PRO A 69 21.12 3.57 8.05
CA PRO A 69 20.51 3.92 9.32
C PRO A 69 18.97 3.95 9.23
N ALA A 70 18.29 3.36 10.22
CA ALA A 70 16.82 3.34 10.27
C ALA A 70 16.19 4.74 10.23
N ARG A 71 16.83 5.74 10.86
CA ARG A 71 16.37 7.13 10.84
C ARG A 71 16.39 7.72 9.42
N GLN A 72 17.42 7.41 8.63
CA GLN A 72 17.52 7.86 7.23
C GLN A 72 16.42 7.24 6.39
N VAL A 73 16.23 5.92 6.48
CA VAL A 73 15.15 5.22 5.75
C VAL A 73 13.78 5.79 6.13
N SER A 74 13.50 5.97 7.43
CA SER A 74 12.23 6.51 7.89
C SER A 74 11.99 7.94 7.40
N SER A 75 12.98 8.83 7.52
CA SER A 75 12.82 10.23 7.14
C SER A 75 12.67 10.39 5.63
N THR A 76 13.43 9.62 4.84
CA THR A 76 13.30 9.60 3.39
C THR A 76 11.95 9.05 2.95
N VAL A 77 11.48 7.93 3.52
CA VAL A 77 10.18 7.36 3.14
C VAL A 77 9.03 8.32 3.46
N ASN A 78 9.03 8.92 4.66
CA ASN A 78 8.03 9.93 5.01
C ASN A 78 8.07 11.14 4.06
N ARG A 79 9.26 11.58 3.64
CA ARG A 79 9.43 12.74 2.76
C ARG A 79 8.98 12.48 1.32
N ILE A 80 9.30 11.30 0.78
CA ILE A 80 9.06 10.94 -0.62
C ILE A 80 7.65 10.35 -0.82
N HIS A 81 7.24 9.42 0.06
CA HIS A 81 5.96 8.72 -0.06
C HIS A 81 4.85 9.36 0.80
N GLY A 82 5.15 10.42 1.56
CA GLY A 82 4.17 11.12 2.40
C GLY A 82 3.56 10.26 3.52
N SER A 83 4.19 9.13 3.84
CA SER A 83 3.64 8.12 4.74
C SER A 83 4.72 7.42 5.54
N SER A 84 4.34 6.87 6.69
CA SER A 84 5.27 6.08 7.51
C SER A 84 5.70 4.80 6.78
N VAL A 85 6.87 4.26 7.12
CA VAL A 85 7.35 2.99 6.57
C VAL A 85 6.36 1.85 6.77
N SER A 86 5.66 1.80 7.92
CA SER A 86 4.63 0.80 8.18
C SER A 86 3.45 0.95 7.22
N GLN A 87 2.99 2.19 7.02
CA GLN A 87 1.88 2.50 6.12
C GLN A 87 2.25 2.18 4.66
N TYR A 88 3.44 2.58 4.22
CA TYR A 88 3.96 2.25 2.90
C TYR A 88 4.03 0.73 2.66
N VAL A 89 4.53 -0.05 3.64
CA VAL A 89 4.50 -1.52 3.55
C VAL A 89 3.06 -2.04 3.45
N ASN A 90 2.16 -1.53 4.29
CA ASN A 90 0.76 -1.95 4.27
C ASN A 90 0.07 -1.59 2.95
N ASP A 91 0.41 -0.47 2.30
CA ASP A 91 -0.10 -0.11 0.97
C ASP A 91 0.26 -1.18 -0.07
N GLN A 92 1.51 -1.67 -0.05
CA GLN A 92 1.94 -2.78 -0.91
C GLN A 92 1.16 -4.07 -0.60
N ARG A 93 0.98 -4.40 0.69
CA ARG A 93 0.20 -5.58 1.11
C ARG A 93 -1.26 -5.49 0.66
N ILE A 94 -1.89 -4.32 0.76
CA ILE A 94 -3.26 -4.12 0.29
C ILE A 94 -3.34 -4.26 -1.23
N GLY A 95 -2.36 -3.73 -1.97
CA GLY A 95 -2.28 -3.93 -3.42
C GLY A 95 -2.27 -5.41 -3.79
N GLU A 96 -1.46 -6.22 -3.11
CA GLU A 96 -1.43 -7.67 -3.32
C GLU A 96 -2.73 -8.36 -2.90
N ALA A 97 -3.32 -7.96 -1.76
CA ALA A 97 -4.60 -8.49 -1.31
C ALA A 97 -5.70 -8.23 -2.36
N CYS A 98 -5.78 -7.02 -2.92
CA CYS A 98 -6.71 -6.70 -4.01
C CYS A 98 -6.50 -7.60 -5.23
N ARG A 99 -5.23 -7.81 -5.64
CA ARG A 99 -4.89 -8.70 -6.76
C ARG A 99 -5.38 -10.14 -6.51
N LEU A 100 -5.14 -10.68 -5.32
CA LEU A 100 -5.57 -12.03 -4.92
C LEU A 100 -7.10 -12.15 -4.77
N LEU A 101 -7.76 -11.12 -4.24
CA LEU A 101 -9.22 -11.04 -4.12
C LEU A 101 -9.92 -11.01 -5.49
N ALA A 102 -9.30 -10.39 -6.50
CA ALA A 102 -9.79 -10.35 -7.87
C ALA A 102 -9.54 -11.66 -8.61
N ALA A 103 -8.40 -12.31 -8.37
CA ALA A 103 -7.96 -13.51 -9.08
C ALA A 103 -8.55 -14.83 -8.53
N SER A 104 -9.10 -14.84 -7.32
CA SER A 104 -9.52 -16.08 -6.65
C SER A 104 -10.77 -15.96 -5.77
N ASP A 105 -11.33 -17.12 -5.45
CA ASP A 105 -12.46 -17.30 -4.53
C ASP A 105 -12.02 -17.73 -3.13
N GLU A 106 -10.71 -17.71 -2.86
CA GLU A 106 -10.17 -18.15 -1.58
C GLU A 106 -10.76 -17.38 -0.39
N PRO A 107 -10.79 -17.98 0.81
CA PRO A 107 -11.25 -17.28 2.01
C PRO A 107 -10.49 -15.97 2.20
N ILE A 108 -11.20 -14.88 2.47
CA ILE A 108 -10.60 -13.55 2.66
C ILE A 108 -9.46 -13.61 3.68
N THR A 109 -9.67 -14.33 4.79
CA THR A 109 -8.65 -14.51 5.84
C THR A 109 -7.35 -15.09 5.30
N ARG A 110 -7.41 -16.09 4.40
CA ARG A 110 -6.23 -16.72 3.80
C ARG A 110 -5.48 -15.74 2.92
N ILE A 111 -6.19 -15.03 2.04
CA ILE A 111 -5.61 -13.99 1.18
C ILE A 111 -4.91 -12.89 2.00
N MET A 112 -5.46 -12.52 3.15
CA MET A 112 -4.84 -11.50 4.00
C MET A 112 -3.55 -12.00 4.65
N PHE A 113 -3.49 -13.27 5.03
CA PHE A 113 -2.26 -13.90 5.50
C PHE A 113 -1.22 -14.00 4.38
N ASP A 114 -1.63 -14.41 3.17
CA ASP A 114 -0.74 -14.50 2.01
C ASP A 114 -0.21 -13.13 1.56
N ALA A 115 -0.99 -12.07 1.81
CA ALA A 115 -0.58 -10.69 1.62
C ALA A 115 0.33 -10.15 2.75
N GLY A 116 0.61 -10.92 3.81
CA GLY A 116 1.54 -10.57 4.88
C GLY A 116 0.92 -9.88 6.10
N PHE A 117 -0.41 -9.93 6.28
CA PHE A 117 -1.05 -9.38 7.48
C PHE A 117 -1.17 -10.41 8.60
N LEU A 118 -0.93 -9.99 9.85
CA LEU A 118 -1.05 -10.85 11.04
C LEU A 118 -2.39 -10.72 11.78
N SER A 119 -3.11 -9.61 11.61
CA SER A 119 -4.33 -9.36 12.39
C SER A 119 -5.45 -8.72 11.57
N LYS A 120 -6.67 -9.19 11.83
CA LYS A 120 -7.90 -8.72 11.16
C LYS A 120 -8.15 -7.23 11.38
N SER A 121 -7.86 -6.72 12.58
CA SER A 121 -8.05 -5.30 12.90
C SER A 121 -7.14 -4.39 12.07
N ASN A 122 -5.88 -4.81 11.86
CA ASN A 122 -4.96 -4.07 11.00
C ASN A 122 -5.43 -4.11 9.54
N VAL A 123 -5.77 -5.30 9.04
CA VAL A 123 -6.30 -5.49 7.68
C VAL A 123 -7.49 -4.56 7.43
N ASN A 124 -8.53 -4.63 8.26
CA ASN A 124 -9.75 -3.87 8.01
C ASN A 124 -9.49 -2.36 7.98
N ARG A 125 -8.65 -1.86 8.89
CA ARG A 125 -8.28 -0.44 8.93
C ARG A 125 -7.52 -0.02 7.67
N GLU A 126 -6.46 -0.75 7.32
CA GLU A 126 -5.62 -0.38 6.16
C GLU A 126 -6.35 -0.59 4.83
N PHE A 127 -7.14 -1.66 4.72
CA PHE A 127 -7.94 -1.93 3.52
C PHE A 127 -8.99 -0.84 3.31
N LEU A 128 -9.67 -0.40 4.38
CA LEU A 128 -10.61 0.70 4.32
C LEU A 128 -9.91 2.02 3.97
N ARG A 129 -8.75 2.30 4.57
CA ARG A 129 -7.97 3.51 4.28
C ARG A 129 -7.57 3.60 2.81
N VAL A 130 -7.14 2.48 2.22
CA VAL A 130 -6.61 2.45 0.84
C VAL A 130 -7.73 2.36 -0.19
N THR A 131 -8.76 1.55 0.06
CA THR A 131 -9.78 1.21 -0.96
C THR A 131 -11.13 1.88 -0.72
N GLY A 132 -11.36 2.46 0.45
CA GLY A 132 -12.67 2.98 0.86
C GLY A 132 -13.70 1.90 1.22
N LEU A 133 -13.35 0.60 1.12
CA LEU A 133 -14.27 -0.51 1.31
C LEU A 133 -13.72 -1.54 2.31
N SER A 134 -14.59 -2.41 2.82
CA SER A 134 -14.13 -3.63 3.49
C SER A 134 -13.69 -4.68 2.46
N PRO A 135 -12.81 -5.63 2.79
CA PRO A 135 -12.38 -6.66 1.84
C PRO A 135 -13.53 -7.44 1.19
N LYS A 136 -14.59 -7.72 1.98
CA LYS A 136 -15.79 -8.42 1.50
C LYS A 136 -16.58 -7.55 0.51
N ALA A 137 -16.78 -6.28 0.85
CA ALA A 137 -17.49 -5.34 -0.02
C ALA A 137 -16.73 -5.12 -1.32
N TRP A 138 -15.42 -4.92 -1.23
CA TRP A 138 -14.53 -4.75 -2.38
C TRP A 138 -14.61 -5.93 -3.36
N ARG A 139 -14.54 -7.17 -2.85
CA ARG A 139 -14.67 -8.38 -3.69
C ARG A 139 -16.02 -8.43 -4.42
N LEU A 140 -17.11 -8.12 -3.72
CA LEU A 140 -18.45 -8.16 -4.30
C LEU A 140 -18.60 -7.13 -5.43
N GLU A 141 -18.13 -5.90 -5.17
CA GLU A 141 -18.19 -4.82 -6.14
C GLU A 141 -17.34 -5.11 -7.38
N HIS A 142 -16.10 -5.56 -7.18
CA HIS A 142 -15.20 -5.93 -8.28
C HIS A 142 -15.81 -7.01 -9.17
N ARG A 143 -16.46 -8.04 -8.59
CA ARG A 143 -17.15 -9.08 -9.37
C ARG A 143 -18.35 -8.55 -10.14
N ALA A 144 -19.11 -7.64 -9.54
CA ALA A 144 -20.27 -7.03 -10.20
C ALA A 144 -19.83 -6.20 -11.42
N VAL A 145 -18.72 -5.46 -11.31
CA VAL A 145 -18.12 -4.72 -12.43
C VAL A 145 -17.66 -5.68 -13.53
N GLU A 146 -16.91 -6.73 -13.18
CA GLU A 146 -16.43 -7.75 -14.13
C GLU A 146 -17.56 -8.49 -14.86
N ALA A 147 -18.67 -8.77 -14.18
CA ALA A 147 -19.85 -9.39 -14.80
C ALA A 147 -20.52 -8.46 -15.82
N LYS A 148 -20.68 -7.17 -15.50
CA LYS A 148 -21.27 -6.16 -16.40
C LYS A 148 -20.42 -5.96 -17.66
N SER A 149 -19.10 -5.84 -17.49
CA SER A 149 -18.16 -5.65 -18.61
C SER A 149 -18.18 -6.84 -19.58
N ARG A 150 -18.20 -8.07 -19.06
CA ARG A 150 -18.31 -9.30 -19.88
C ARG A 150 -19.64 -9.40 -20.60
N GLY A 151 -20.76 -9.11 -19.94
CA GLY A 151 -22.09 -9.11 -20.56
C GLY A 151 -22.21 -8.10 -21.71
N HIS A 152 -21.65 -6.90 -21.54
CA HIS A 152 -21.65 -5.86 -22.58
C HIS A 152 -20.80 -6.23 -23.81
N ALA A 153 -19.65 -6.88 -23.60
CA ALA A 153 -18.78 -7.32 -24.68
C ALA A 153 -19.41 -8.44 -25.52
N VAL A 154 -20.10 -9.40 -24.88
CA VAL A 154 -20.81 -10.49 -25.57
C VAL A 154 -21.97 -9.94 -26.39
N ALA A 155 -22.79 -9.04 -25.82
CA ALA A 155 -23.93 -8.44 -26.52
C ALA A 155 -23.55 -7.65 -27.78
N ARG A 156 -22.37 -6.99 -27.79
CA ARG A 156 -21.86 -6.31 -28.99
C ARG A 156 -21.41 -7.27 -30.09
N ARG A 157 -20.94 -8.47 -29.73
CA ARG A 157 -20.43 -9.47 -30.68
C ARG A 157 -21.56 -10.16 -31.43
N ASP A 158 -22.65 -10.51 -30.73
CA ASP A 158 -23.85 -11.09 -31.35
C ASP A 158 -24.52 -10.12 -32.33
N LYS A 159 -24.55 -8.82 -32.00
CA LYS A 159 -25.13 -7.78 -32.87
C LYS A 159 -24.33 -7.56 -34.16
N MET A 160 -23.04 -7.88 -34.19
CA MET A 160 -22.19 -7.77 -35.38
C MET A 160 -22.35 -8.98 -36.32
N LYS A 161 -22.71 -10.16 -35.79
CA LYS A 161 -22.96 -11.37 -36.59
C LYS A 161 -24.33 -11.39 -37.25
N ALA A 162 -25.30 -10.65 -36.73
CA ALA A 162 -26.65 -10.54 -37.29
C ALA A 162 -26.76 -9.53 -38.46
N GLY A 163 -25.68 -8.82 -38.82
CA GLY A 163 -25.68 -7.78 -39.85
C GLY A 163 -25.21 -8.21 -41.25
N ASP A 164 -24.76 -9.45 -41.43
CA ASP A 164 -24.21 -9.95 -42.71
C ASP A 164 -25.01 -11.14 -43.25
N THR A 165 -26.31 -10.94 -43.44
CA THR A 165 -27.10 -11.84 -44.30
C THR A 165 -27.97 -11.02 -45.24
N GLY A 166 -27.41 -10.74 -46.42
CA GLY A 166 -28.14 -10.69 -47.69
C GLY A 166 -29.11 -9.54 -47.93
N GLN A 167 -28.69 -8.58 -48.77
CA GLN A 167 -29.42 -8.26 -50.00
C GLN A 167 -28.49 -7.50 -50.96
N ALA A 168 -27.84 -8.23 -51.87
CA ALA A 168 -27.29 -7.61 -53.08
C ALA A 168 -28.47 -7.33 -54.04
N PRO A 169 -28.67 -6.10 -54.53
CA PRO A 169 -29.68 -5.86 -55.55
C PRO A 169 -29.22 -6.48 -56.86
N THR A 170 -29.95 -7.51 -57.30
CA THR A 170 -29.84 -8.11 -58.62
C THR A 170 -30.19 -7.06 -59.67
N ASN A 171 -29.17 -6.48 -60.32
CA ASN A 171 -29.39 -5.63 -61.49
C ASN A 171 -29.51 -6.53 -62.73
N SER A 172 -30.73 -6.88 -63.10
CA SER A 172 -31.04 -7.61 -64.33
C SER A 172 -30.71 -6.76 -65.55
N ARG A 173 -29.55 -7.03 -66.15
CA ARG A 173 -29.24 -6.68 -67.53
C ARG A 173 -29.85 -7.76 -68.43
N SER A 174 -30.98 -7.47 -69.05
CA SER A 174 -31.41 -8.20 -70.26
C SER A 174 -31.36 -7.25 -71.45
N ALA A 175 -30.45 -7.60 -72.35
CA ALA A 175 -30.31 -7.05 -73.69
C ALA A 175 -31.08 -7.94 -74.69
N MET A 176 -31.73 -7.31 -75.68
CA MET A 176 -32.03 -7.79 -77.04
C MET A 176 -32.53 -6.53 -77.79
N ARG A 177 -31.83 -5.90 -78.76
CA ARG A 177 -31.53 -6.31 -80.16
C ARG A 177 -32.76 -7.02 -80.78
N LEU A 178 -33.43 -6.51 -81.82
CA LEU A 178 -33.01 -5.91 -83.10
C LEU A 178 -34.00 -4.84 -83.56
#